data_AF-A0ABC9G946-F1
#
_entry.id   AF-A0ABC9G946-F1
#
_cell.length_a   1.000
_cell.length_b   1.000
_cell.length_c   1.000
_cell.angle_alpha   90.00
_cell.angle_beta   90.00
_cell.angle_gamma   90.00
#
_symmetry.space_group_name_H-M   'P 1'
#
loop_
_entity.id
_entity.type
_entity.pdbx_description
1 polymer ?
#
loop_
_entity_poly.entity_id
_entity_poly.type
_entity_poly.pdbx_seq_one_letter_code
_entity_poly.pdbx_strand_id
1 'polypeptide(L)'
;MSRRGTEAFPDLGAHCDEPDCNQLDFLPFDCDGCGKVFCVAHRTYRDHGCAKAADQGRTVVVCPDCGDAIERTAAPGQQSEREILDAHVRSRRCDPARKRKPACPARRCKEPLTFSNSTECKSCGRKVCLKHRFPADHGCAGAAGSAAAARAAGAAAARRAGGECARDAQKGSGGGWALPAAVRNLKIF
;
A
#
# COMPACT_ATOMS: atom_id res chain seq x y z
N MET A 1 14.60 16.94 -37.04
CA MET A 1 15.21 17.77 -35.98
C MET A 1 14.75 17.24 -34.63
N SER A 2 15.66 16.72 -33.82
CA SER A 2 15.36 16.09 -32.53
C SER A 2 14.82 17.11 -31.54
N ARG A 3 13.52 17.04 -31.23
CA ARG A 3 12.85 17.88 -30.20
C ARG A 3 12.94 17.25 -28.79
N ARG A 4 14.01 16.52 -28.50
CA ARG A 4 14.16 15.75 -27.26
C ARG A 4 15.54 16.02 -26.67
N GLY A 5 15.61 16.06 -25.33
CA GLY A 5 16.86 16.01 -24.58
C GLY A 5 17.59 17.31 -24.27
N THR A 6 18.48 17.20 -23.29
CA THR A 6 19.51 18.19 -22.95
C THR A 6 20.87 17.70 -23.46
N GLU A 7 21.92 18.54 -23.47
CA GLU A 7 23.27 18.16 -23.94
C GLU A 7 23.83 16.92 -23.22
N ALA A 8 23.46 16.71 -21.94
CA ALA A 8 23.88 15.56 -21.15
C ALA A 8 22.99 14.30 -21.36
N PHE A 9 21.74 14.49 -21.75
CA PHE A 9 20.76 13.42 -21.96
C PHE A 9 19.91 13.71 -23.20
N PRO A 10 20.42 13.41 -24.41
CA PRO A 10 19.81 13.83 -25.68
C PRO A 10 18.46 13.16 -25.98
N ASP A 11 18.09 12.10 -25.26
CA ASP A 11 16.83 11.39 -25.44
C ASP A 11 15.84 11.57 -24.28
N LEU A 12 16.19 12.37 -23.26
CA LEU A 12 15.41 12.49 -22.03
C LEU A 12 14.49 13.71 -22.06
N GLY A 13 13.18 13.47 -21.93
CA GLY A 13 12.17 14.53 -21.94
C GLY A 13 11.76 14.99 -23.35
N ALA A 14 10.85 15.96 -23.39
CA ALA A 14 10.39 16.59 -24.62
C ALA A 14 10.04 18.06 -24.40
N HIS A 15 10.14 18.85 -25.47
CA HIS A 15 9.74 20.25 -25.44
C HIS A 15 8.22 20.42 -25.52
N CYS A 16 7.70 21.42 -24.81
CA CYS A 16 6.33 21.86 -24.89
C CYS A 16 6.01 22.39 -26.30
N ASP A 17 4.95 21.88 -26.94
CA ASP A 17 4.49 22.31 -28.28
C ASP A 17 3.70 23.63 -28.28
N GLU A 18 3.55 24.26 -27.10
CA GLU A 18 2.99 25.61 -26.98
C GLU A 18 3.99 26.64 -27.54
N PRO A 19 3.60 27.47 -28.53
CA PRO A 19 4.48 28.39 -29.25
C PRO A 19 5.33 29.30 -28.36
N ASP A 20 4.77 29.76 -27.24
CA ASP A 20 5.42 30.73 -26.36
C ASP A 20 6.24 30.09 -25.22
N CYS A 21 6.15 28.77 -25.02
CA CYS A 21 6.79 28.10 -23.89
C CYS A 21 8.07 27.36 -24.29
N ASN A 22 7.97 26.41 -25.23
CA ASN A 22 9.04 25.53 -25.70
C ASN A 22 9.95 24.92 -24.58
N GLN A 23 9.46 24.86 -23.34
CA GLN A 23 10.21 24.36 -22.19
C GLN A 23 10.45 22.86 -22.33
N LEU A 24 11.67 22.41 -22.03
CA LEU A 24 11.98 20.98 -21.94
C LEU A 24 11.48 20.43 -20.61
N ASP A 25 10.50 19.52 -20.68
CA ASP A 25 9.95 18.81 -19.53
C ASP A 25 10.42 17.36 -19.53
N PHE A 26 10.87 16.86 -18.38
CA PHE A 26 11.30 15.47 -18.22
C PHE A 26 10.12 14.51 -18.08
N LEU A 27 8.93 15.04 -17.79
CA LEU A 27 7.69 14.30 -17.73
C LEU A 27 6.65 14.89 -18.69
N PRO A 28 6.86 14.73 -20.01
CA PRO A 28 5.97 15.28 -21.02
C PRO A 28 4.55 14.73 -20.92
N PHE A 29 3.56 15.60 -21.11
CA PHE A 29 2.14 15.23 -21.12
C PHE A 29 1.61 15.23 -22.56
N ASP A 30 1.12 14.09 -23.04
CA ASP A 30 0.39 13.99 -24.30
C ASP A 30 -1.07 14.41 -24.14
N CYS A 31 -1.55 15.27 -25.03
CA CYS A 31 -2.95 15.66 -25.10
C CYS A 31 -3.70 14.73 -26.06
N ASP A 32 -4.67 13.98 -25.56
CA ASP A 32 -5.61 13.14 -26.33
C ASP A 32 -6.62 13.96 -27.18
N GLY A 33 -6.64 15.28 -27.00
CA GLY A 33 -7.41 16.23 -27.80
C GLY A 33 -6.74 16.57 -29.13
N CYS A 34 -5.48 17.01 -29.08
CA CYS A 34 -4.75 17.54 -30.23
C CYS A 34 -3.50 16.73 -30.60
N GLY A 35 -3.13 15.69 -29.83
CA GLY A 35 -1.98 14.81 -30.07
C GLY A 35 -0.60 15.45 -29.83
N LYS A 36 -0.56 16.66 -29.28
CA LYS A 36 0.68 17.41 -28.98
C LYS A 36 1.18 17.13 -27.56
N VAL A 37 2.44 17.48 -27.31
CA VAL A 37 3.13 17.28 -26.03
C VAL A 37 3.31 18.60 -25.30
N PHE A 38 3.01 18.63 -24.00
CA PHE A 38 3.05 19.84 -23.18
C PHE A 38 3.80 19.63 -21.86
N CYS A 39 4.32 20.72 -21.29
CA CYS A 39 4.89 20.74 -19.95
C CYS A 39 3.81 20.81 -18.87
N VAL A 40 4.20 20.74 -17.59
CA VAL A 40 3.27 20.80 -16.46
C VAL A 40 2.34 22.03 -16.47
N ALA A 41 2.82 23.19 -16.95
CA ALA A 41 2.06 24.44 -17.00
C ALA A 41 1.02 24.46 -18.13
N HIS A 42 1.23 23.69 -19.20
CA HIS A 42 0.36 23.67 -20.38
C HIS A 42 -0.39 22.34 -20.56
N ARG A 43 -0.39 21.49 -19.53
CA ARG A 43 -0.95 20.13 -19.59
C ARG A 43 -2.47 20.09 -19.73
N THR A 44 -3.20 21.12 -19.28
CA THR A 44 -4.67 21.12 -19.38
C THR A 44 -5.11 21.64 -20.73
N TYR A 45 -6.27 21.18 -21.22
CA TYR A 45 -6.81 21.60 -22.51
C TYR A 45 -6.97 23.13 -22.64
N ARG A 46 -7.24 23.83 -21.53
CA ARG A 46 -7.44 25.29 -21.55
C ARG A 46 -6.12 26.04 -21.68
N ASP A 47 -5.05 25.52 -21.07
CA ASP A 47 -3.77 26.22 -21.00
C ASP A 47 -3.06 26.28 -22.36
N HIS A 48 -3.28 25.29 -23.24
CA HIS A 48 -2.74 25.28 -24.61
C HIS A 48 -3.79 25.56 -25.70
N GLY A 49 -4.96 26.09 -25.32
CA GLY A 49 -6.02 26.45 -26.26
C GLY A 49 -6.55 25.27 -27.11
N CYS A 50 -6.70 24.09 -26.51
CA CYS A 50 -7.15 22.89 -27.23
C CYS A 50 -8.55 23.05 -27.83
N ALA A 51 -8.78 22.50 -29.01
CA ALA A 51 -10.11 22.42 -29.61
C ALA A 51 -11.12 21.63 -28.74
N LYS A 52 -10.65 20.63 -27.98
CA LYS A 52 -11.48 19.86 -27.02
C LYS A 52 -11.58 20.52 -25.63
N ALA A 53 -11.12 21.75 -25.44
CA ALA A 53 -11.18 22.42 -24.13
C ALA A 53 -12.60 22.62 -23.60
N ALA A 54 -13.61 22.55 -24.47
CA ALA A 54 -15.01 22.61 -24.08
C ALA A 54 -15.54 21.32 -23.43
N ASP A 55 -14.86 20.18 -23.61
CA ASP A 55 -15.18 18.95 -22.89
C ASP A 55 -14.64 19.07 -21.46
N GLN A 56 -15.48 19.46 -20.50
CA GLN A 56 -15.08 19.72 -19.11
C GLN A 56 -14.72 18.44 -18.30
N GLY A 57 -14.35 17.36 -18.99
CA GLY A 57 -13.86 16.12 -18.43
C GLY A 57 -14.89 15.37 -17.57
N ARG A 58 -14.42 14.29 -16.97
CA ARG A 58 -15.14 13.55 -15.94
C ARG A 58 -14.61 14.03 -14.59
N THR A 59 -15.50 14.55 -13.76
CA THR A 59 -15.18 14.94 -12.38
C THR A 59 -15.84 13.94 -11.42
N VAL A 60 -15.38 13.88 -10.18
CA VAL A 60 -15.91 12.93 -9.19
C VAL A 60 -16.41 13.71 -7.99
N VAL A 61 -17.66 13.46 -7.60
CA VAL A 61 -18.26 13.98 -6.37
C VAL A 61 -18.28 12.86 -5.34
N VAL A 62 -17.82 13.14 -4.13
CA VAL A 62 -17.82 12.16 -3.03
C VAL A 62 -19.06 12.39 -2.17
N CYS A 63 -19.86 11.34 -1.97
CA CYS A 63 -21.01 11.44 -1.07
C CYS A 63 -20.55 11.52 0.41
N PRO A 64 -21.01 12.50 1.20
CA PRO A 64 -20.59 12.65 2.60
C PRO A 64 -21.13 11.53 3.51
N ASP A 65 -22.23 10.87 3.15
CA ASP A 65 -22.93 9.90 4.00
C ASP A 65 -22.34 8.50 3.88
N CYS A 66 -22.12 8.01 2.67
CA CYS A 66 -21.58 6.67 2.40
C CYS A 66 -20.09 6.66 2.04
N GLY A 67 -19.54 7.78 1.55
CA GLY A 67 -18.17 7.87 1.04
C GLY A 67 -17.98 7.32 -0.37
N ASP A 68 -19.05 7.01 -1.10
CA ASP A 68 -18.97 6.56 -2.49
C ASP A 68 -18.54 7.71 -3.43
N ALA A 69 -17.70 7.36 -4.40
CA ALA A 69 -17.25 8.23 -5.47
C ALA A 69 -18.22 8.15 -6.65
N ILE A 70 -18.90 9.26 -6.96
CA ILE A 70 -19.90 9.35 -8.02
C ILE A 70 -19.32 10.16 -9.17
N GLU A 71 -19.25 9.54 -10.35
CA GLU A 71 -18.75 10.21 -11.54
C GLU A 71 -19.76 11.21 -12.09
N ARG A 72 -19.25 12.37 -12.49
CA ARG A 72 -19.96 13.46 -13.15
C ARG A 72 -19.36 13.64 -14.53
N THR A 73 -20.13 13.32 -15.55
CA THR A 73 -19.81 13.67 -16.94
C THR A 73 -20.37 15.07 -17.22
N ALA A 74 -19.56 15.96 -17.79
CA ALA A 74 -19.97 17.31 -18.17
C ALA A 74 -20.88 17.34 -19.42
N ALA A 75 -21.92 16.51 -19.45
CA ALA A 75 -22.92 16.55 -20.51
C ALA A 75 -23.72 17.87 -20.46
N PRO A 76 -24.25 18.36 -21.59
CA PRO A 76 -24.99 19.62 -21.66
C PRO A 76 -26.29 19.52 -20.84
N GLY A 77 -26.22 20.10 -19.64
CA GLY A 77 -27.21 19.94 -18.57
C GLY A 77 -26.46 19.81 -17.25
N GLN A 78 -25.94 20.94 -16.76
CA GLN A 78 -25.18 21.01 -15.51
C GLN A 78 -26.03 20.51 -14.34
N GLN A 79 -26.03 19.20 -14.09
CA GLN A 79 -26.63 18.68 -12.87
C GLN A 79 -25.80 19.20 -11.72
N SER A 80 -26.38 20.00 -10.83
CA SER A 80 -25.66 20.56 -9.68
C SER A 80 -25.10 19.43 -8.80
N GLU A 81 -24.06 19.71 -7.98
CA GLU A 81 -23.51 18.71 -7.05
C GLU A 81 -24.62 18.07 -6.19
N ARG A 82 -25.58 18.91 -5.80
CA ARG A 82 -26.76 18.53 -5.02
C ARG A 82 -27.67 17.54 -5.75
N GLU A 83 -27.96 17.75 -7.04
CA GLU A 83 -28.83 16.83 -7.80
C GLU A 83 -28.21 15.44 -7.98
N ILE A 84 -26.89 15.37 -8.18
CA ILE A 84 -26.18 14.08 -8.28
C ILE A 84 -26.21 13.35 -6.92
N LEU A 85 -25.99 14.07 -5.83
CA LEU A 85 -26.08 13.51 -4.48
C LEU A 85 -27.52 13.07 -4.16
N ASP A 86 -28.53 13.85 -4.49
CA ASP A 86 -29.94 13.51 -4.28
C ASP A 86 -30.37 12.30 -5.13
N ALA A 87 -29.87 12.18 -6.37
CA ALA A 87 -30.08 10.99 -7.19
C ALA A 87 -29.43 9.75 -6.55
N HIS A 88 -28.20 9.89 -6.03
CA HIS A 88 -27.51 8.81 -5.33
C HIS A 88 -28.25 8.35 -4.07
N VAL A 89 -28.70 9.29 -3.22
CA VAL A 89 -29.50 8.98 -2.02
C VAL A 89 -30.81 8.29 -2.39
N ARG A 90 -31.51 8.77 -3.42
CA ARG A 90 -32.77 8.16 -3.91
C ARG A 90 -32.58 6.77 -4.51
N SER A 91 -31.42 6.49 -5.09
CA SER A 91 -31.13 5.20 -5.74
C SER A 91 -31.05 4.00 -4.78
N ARG A 92 -31.11 4.22 -3.45
CA ARG A 92 -30.89 3.22 -2.39
C ARG A 92 -29.55 2.47 -2.47
N ARG A 93 -28.64 2.90 -3.32
CA ARG A 93 -27.24 2.43 -3.37
C ARG A 93 -26.35 3.20 -2.38
N CYS A 94 -26.87 4.28 -1.80
CA CYS A 94 -26.24 4.98 -0.68
C CYS A 94 -26.35 4.13 0.60
N ASP A 95 -25.24 3.49 0.98
CA ASP A 95 -25.16 2.72 2.21
C ASP A 95 -24.20 3.39 3.22
N PRO A 96 -24.71 4.07 4.26
CA PRO A 96 -23.88 4.76 5.25
C PRO A 96 -23.06 3.79 6.11
N ALA A 97 -23.37 2.49 6.14
CA ALA A 97 -22.55 1.51 6.84
C ALA A 97 -21.19 1.31 6.18
N ARG A 98 -21.08 1.54 4.87
CA ARG A 98 -19.82 1.40 4.10
C ARG A 98 -18.75 2.40 4.52
N LYS A 99 -19.14 3.54 5.07
CA LYS A 99 -18.21 4.55 5.61
C LYS A 99 -17.44 4.01 6.83
N ARG A 100 -18.01 3.05 7.57
CA ARG A 100 -17.34 2.43 8.73
C ARG A 100 -16.42 1.30 8.28
N LYS A 101 -15.12 1.59 8.23
CA LYS A 101 -14.09 0.60 7.93
C LYS A 101 -13.99 -0.44 9.06
N PRO A 102 -13.87 -1.73 8.74
CA PRO A 102 -13.73 -2.76 9.77
C PRO A 102 -12.42 -2.56 10.55
N ALA A 103 -12.44 -2.73 11.87
CA ALA A 103 -11.25 -2.64 12.70
C ALA A 103 -10.52 -3.98 12.78
N CYS A 104 -9.22 -3.94 13.08
CA CYS A 104 -8.44 -5.15 13.29
C CYS A 104 -9.01 -5.99 14.45
N PRO A 105 -9.22 -7.32 14.27
CA PRO A 105 -9.78 -8.19 15.30
C PRO A 105 -8.80 -8.55 16.43
N ALA A 106 -7.54 -8.10 16.36
CA ALA A 106 -6.55 -8.36 17.40
C ALA A 106 -6.92 -7.66 18.72
N ARG A 107 -6.61 -8.31 19.86
CA ARG A 107 -6.95 -7.77 21.18
C ARG A 107 -6.28 -6.42 21.39
N ARG A 108 -7.07 -5.42 21.80
CA ARG A 108 -6.64 -4.03 22.04
C ARG A 108 -6.17 -3.26 20.78
N CYS A 109 -6.34 -3.82 19.57
CA CYS A 109 -6.12 -3.09 18.34
C CYS A 109 -7.43 -2.44 17.85
N LYS A 110 -7.41 -1.14 17.57
CA LYS A 110 -8.54 -0.40 16.99
C LYS A 110 -8.20 0.20 15.62
N GLU A 111 -7.12 -0.29 15.01
CA GLU A 111 -6.64 0.19 13.71
C GLU A 111 -7.67 -0.17 12.61
N PRO A 112 -8.16 0.82 11.83
CA PRO A 112 -9.10 0.56 10.75
C PRO A 112 -8.38 -0.14 9.59
N LEU A 113 -8.95 -1.26 9.13
CA LEU A 113 -8.46 -2.02 7.99
C LEU A 113 -8.81 -1.27 6.70
N THR A 114 -7.82 -0.59 6.14
CA THR A 114 -7.88 -0.04 4.79
C THR A 114 -7.34 -1.06 3.78
N PHE A 115 -7.60 -0.82 2.49
CA PHE A 115 -7.05 -1.63 1.40
C PHE A 115 -5.54 -1.86 1.53
N SER A 116 -4.77 -0.82 1.83
CA SER A 116 -3.31 -0.89 1.95
C SER A 116 -2.80 -1.47 3.27
N ASN A 117 -3.58 -1.40 4.35
CA ASN A 117 -3.15 -1.83 5.68
C ASN A 117 -3.62 -3.25 6.05
N SER A 118 -4.53 -3.83 5.27
CA SER A 118 -5.10 -5.14 5.56
C SER A 118 -4.30 -6.29 4.93
N THR A 119 -4.10 -7.36 5.68
CA THR A 119 -3.55 -8.63 5.19
C THR A 119 -4.40 -9.79 5.69
N GLU A 120 -4.61 -10.80 4.85
CA GLU A 120 -5.36 -12.00 5.24
C GLU A 120 -4.43 -13.06 5.82
N CYS A 121 -4.74 -13.54 7.02
CA CYS A 121 -3.96 -14.58 7.66
C CYS A 121 -4.23 -15.95 7.01
N LYS A 122 -3.20 -16.56 6.40
CA LYS A 122 -3.31 -17.87 5.71
C LYS A 122 -3.82 -19.02 6.59
N SER A 123 -3.63 -18.95 7.91
CA SER A 123 -4.00 -20.01 8.84
C SER A 123 -5.37 -19.84 9.49
N CYS A 124 -6.02 -18.67 9.40
CA CYS A 124 -7.35 -18.45 9.97
C CYS A 124 -8.32 -17.63 9.12
N GLY A 125 -7.90 -17.13 7.95
CA GLY A 125 -8.73 -16.37 6.99
C GLY A 125 -9.13 -14.97 7.46
N ARG A 126 -8.65 -14.50 8.62
CA ARG A 126 -9.03 -13.17 9.15
C ARG A 126 -8.16 -12.07 8.55
N LYS A 127 -8.80 -10.96 8.15
CA LYS A 127 -8.11 -9.72 7.77
C LYS A 127 -7.60 -9.01 9.02
N VAL A 128 -6.29 -8.78 9.09
CA VAL A 128 -5.58 -8.15 10.20
C VAL A 128 -4.76 -6.97 9.68
N CYS A 129 -4.44 -6.02 10.55
CA CYS A 129 -3.59 -4.90 10.18
C CYS A 129 -2.13 -5.36 10.02
N LEU A 130 -1.29 -4.56 9.36
CA LEU A 130 0.12 -4.89 9.16
C LEU A 130 0.87 -5.18 10.46
N LYS A 131 0.53 -4.49 11.56
CA LYS A 131 1.11 -4.72 12.89
C LYS A 131 0.81 -6.10 13.47
N HIS A 132 -0.33 -6.69 13.08
CA HIS A 132 -0.74 -8.02 13.57
C HIS A 132 -0.78 -9.06 12.45
N ARG A 133 0.03 -8.87 11.39
CA ARG A 133 0.12 -9.78 10.25
C ARG A 133 0.55 -11.20 10.64
N PHE A 134 1.38 -11.35 11.67
CA PHE A 134 1.85 -12.66 12.08
C PHE A 134 0.84 -13.39 12.98
N PRO A 135 0.79 -14.73 12.96
CA PRO A 135 -0.16 -15.52 13.75
C PRO A 135 -0.10 -15.28 15.27
N ALA A 136 1.07 -14.92 15.81
CA ALA A 136 1.26 -14.65 17.23
C ALA A 136 0.56 -13.36 17.69
N ASP A 137 0.44 -12.37 16.80
CA ASP A 137 0.08 -11.00 17.14
C ASP A 137 -1.44 -10.78 17.21
N HIS A 138 -2.25 -11.64 16.59
CA HIS A 138 -3.71 -11.53 16.60
C HIS A 138 -4.43 -12.70 17.28
N GLY A 139 -3.71 -13.52 18.05
CA GLY A 139 -4.29 -14.71 18.70
C GLY A 139 -4.88 -15.67 17.67
N CYS A 140 -4.08 -16.02 16.65
CA CYS A 140 -4.53 -16.83 15.52
C CYS A 140 -5.03 -18.20 15.97
N ALA A 141 -6.23 -18.58 15.51
CA ALA A 141 -6.81 -19.90 15.78
C ALA A 141 -5.93 -21.04 15.23
N GLY A 142 -5.26 -20.82 14.08
CA GLY A 142 -4.32 -21.78 13.51
C GLY A 142 -3.00 -21.91 14.29
N ALA A 143 -2.56 -20.85 14.99
CA ALA A 143 -1.39 -20.91 15.89
C ALA A 143 -1.74 -21.53 17.25
N ALA A 144 -2.99 -21.38 17.72
CA ALA A 144 -3.46 -22.05 18.92
C ALA A 144 -3.48 -23.57 18.76
N GLY A 145 -3.81 -24.08 17.55
CA GLY A 145 -3.74 -25.51 17.24
C GLY A 145 -2.32 -26.08 17.26
N SER A 146 -1.33 -25.36 16.72
CA SER A 146 0.07 -25.79 16.74
C SER A 146 0.72 -25.65 18.12
N ALA A 147 0.38 -24.62 18.90
CA ALA A 147 0.84 -24.46 20.27
C ALA A 147 0.24 -25.51 21.23
N ALA A 148 -1.03 -25.90 21.05
CA ALA A 148 -1.65 -26.98 21.81
C ALA A 148 -1.05 -28.36 21.48
N ALA A 149 -0.77 -28.63 20.20
CA ALA A 149 -0.09 -29.85 19.77
C ALA A 149 1.35 -29.95 20.32
N ALA A 150 2.11 -28.84 20.31
CA ALA A 150 3.45 -28.78 20.90
C ALA A 150 3.44 -28.97 22.43
N ARG A 151 2.43 -28.43 23.13
CA ARG A 151 2.23 -28.63 24.58
C ARG A 151 1.85 -30.08 24.93
N ALA A 152 1.03 -30.74 24.12
CA ALA A 152 0.68 -32.15 24.29
C ALA A 152 1.90 -33.07 24.07
N ALA A 153 2.75 -32.77 23.08
CA ALA A 153 3.99 -33.52 22.84
C ALA A 153 5.02 -33.35 23.96
N GLY A 154 5.18 -32.14 24.51
CA GLY A 154 6.05 -31.89 25.66
C GLY A 154 5.57 -32.55 26.95
N ALA A 155 4.25 -32.58 27.18
CA ALA A 155 3.66 -33.29 28.31
C ALA A 155 3.88 -34.81 28.20
N ALA A 156 3.75 -35.41 27.01
CA ALA A 156 4.00 -36.83 26.78
C ALA A 156 5.48 -37.24 26.94
N ALA A 157 6.42 -36.38 26.56
CA ALA A 157 7.85 -36.60 26.76
C ALA A 157 8.25 -36.53 28.26
N ALA A 158 7.63 -35.62 29.03
CA ALA A 158 7.89 -35.51 30.47
C ALA A 158 7.38 -36.72 31.29
N ARG A 159 6.37 -37.47 30.81
CA ARG A 159 5.88 -38.69 31.51
C ARG A 159 6.79 -39.91 31.34
N ARG A 160 7.81 -39.85 30.45
CA ARG A 160 8.79 -40.93 30.26
C ARG A 160 10.09 -40.72 31.06
N ALA A 161 10.24 -39.61 31.77
CA ALA A 161 11.46 -39.26 32.52
C ALA A 161 11.30 -39.36 34.05
N GLY A 162 10.39 -40.22 34.53
CA GLY A 162 10.24 -40.55 35.95
C GLY A 162 10.76 -41.94 36.23
N GLY A 163 12.09 -42.10 36.33
CA GLY A 163 12.74 -43.38 36.58
C GLY A 163 14.22 -43.26 36.93
N GLU A 164 14.48 -42.87 38.17
CA GLU A 164 15.60 -43.34 39.02
C GLU A 164 17.05 -42.93 38.68
N CYS A 165 17.89 -42.99 39.71
CA CYS A 165 19.08 -42.20 39.95
C CYS A 165 20.35 -43.06 40.11
N ALA A 166 21.50 -42.61 39.57
CA ALA A 166 22.88 -42.74 40.11
C ALA A 166 23.86 -42.13 39.08
N ARG A 167 24.65 -41.09 39.42
CA ARG A 167 26.10 -41.15 39.79
C ARG A 167 26.89 -42.06 38.84
N ASP A 168 27.88 -41.60 38.07
CA ASP A 168 29.08 -40.91 38.54
C ASP A 168 29.68 -39.91 37.54
N ALA A 169 30.39 -38.94 38.10
CA ALA A 169 31.26 -38.02 37.41
C ALA A 169 32.51 -38.75 36.90
N GLN A 170 32.88 -38.55 35.63
CA GLN A 170 34.28 -38.63 35.23
C GLN A 170 34.65 -37.55 34.20
N LYS A 171 35.59 -36.73 34.68
CA LYS A 171 36.41 -35.72 34.02
C LYS A 171 37.08 -36.27 32.74
N GLY A 172 36.90 -35.56 31.63
CA GLY A 172 37.62 -35.79 30.37
C GLY A 172 37.88 -34.45 29.68
N SER A 173 39.15 -34.12 29.49
CA SER A 173 39.64 -32.83 29.01
C SER A 173 39.52 -32.65 27.50
N GLY A 174 39.45 -31.39 27.05
CA GLY A 174 40.05 -30.97 25.78
C GLY A 174 39.05 -30.48 24.73
N GLY A 175 39.23 -29.23 24.30
CA GLY A 175 38.56 -28.70 23.10
C GLY A 175 38.24 -27.22 23.18
N GLY A 176 39.26 -26.36 23.29
CA GLY A 176 39.11 -24.91 23.23
C GLY A 176 38.66 -24.44 21.85
N TRP A 177 37.77 -23.47 21.80
CA TRP A 177 37.41 -22.75 20.59
C TRP A 177 38.14 -21.40 20.63
N ALA A 178 39.26 -21.31 19.93
CA ALA A 178 39.97 -20.07 19.73
C ALA A 178 39.20 -19.21 18.71
N LEU A 179 38.71 -18.05 19.14
CA LEU A 179 38.24 -17.01 18.22
C LEU A 179 39.44 -16.22 17.68
N PRO A 180 39.59 -16.04 16.36
CA PRO A 180 40.61 -15.16 15.82
C PRO A 180 40.27 -13.69 16.08
N ALA A 181 41.24 -12.95 16.60
CA ALA A 181 41.22 -11.51 16.69
C ALA A 181 41.76 -10.91 15.38
N ALA A 182 40.90 -10.28 14.58
CA ALA A 182 41.33 -9.45 13.47
C ALA A 182 40.44 -8.21 13.31
N VAL A 183 40.89 -7.17 14.01
CA VAL A 183 40.91 -5.73 13.69
C VAL A 183 39.60 -4.94 13.49
N ARG A 184 39.31 -4.16 14.54
CA ARG A 184 38.52 -2.93 14.52
C ARG A 184 39.43 -1.75 14.10
N ASN A 185 38.91 -0.90 13.20
CA ASN A 185 38.97 0.57 13.16
C ASN A 185 40.24 1.38 12.77
N LEU A 186 40.10 2.15 11.66
CA LEU A 186 40.15 3.64 11.52
C LEU A 186 41.47 4.40 11.22
N LYS A 187 41.53 5.11 10.05
CA LYS A 187 41.86 6.56 9.78
C LYS A 187 42.14 6.74 8.26
N ILE A 188 41.40 7.51 7.47
CA ILE A 188 41.54 8.96 7.20
C ILE A 188 43.00 9.44 7.28
N PHE A 189 43.66 9.52 6.12
CA PHE A 189 44.23 10.72 5.50
C PHE A 189 44.26 10.51 3.97
#